data_AF-A0A6A5V3U1-F1
#
_entry.id   AF-A0A6A5V3U1-F1
#
_cell.length_a   1.000
_cell.length_b   1.000
_cell.length_c   1.000
_cell.angle_alpha   90.00
_cell.angle_beta   90.00
_cell.angle_gamma   90.00
#
_symmetry.space_group_name_H-M   'P 1'
#
loop_
_entity.id
_entity.type
_entity.pdbx_description
1 polymer ?
#
loop_
_entity_poly.entity_id
_entity_poly.type
_entity_poly.pdbx_seq_one_letter_code
_entity_poly.pdbx_strand_id
1 'polypeptide(L)'
;MEEKASLAWLEQAVRESASHAAAYAHATMRSSGHWLCGLRSTVSFTAQYTVLRTILPNNPLSEEEKIKMRRWIESQQDCNGCWGLLPKDMGEEHLSTIAEAYLALKLPRVAPEKTHMQAARRLILESGGLSKVGVTTQLRLALLGLVAWSELPRVPPELMLLTYSGPFFNIYSLAYWARTAAIPIIILRHHQPVYRGIVPLDFLGELWVDPHSREMTYTPSIWQLWKEKD
;
A
#
# COMPACT_ATOMS: atom_id res chain seq x y z
N MET A 1 20.72 -52.13 -9.50
CA MET A 1 19.37 -52.68 -9.83
C MET A 1 18.30 -52.07 -8.92
N GLU A 2 18.60 -51.88 -7.62
CA GLU A 2 17.78 -51.07 -6.70
C GLU A 2 17.56 -49.61 -7.14
N GLU A 3 18.59 -48.96 -7.69
CA GLU A 3 18.48 -47.56 -8.13
C GLU A 3 17.48 -47.37 -9.29
N LYS A 4 17.38 -48.34 -10.21
CA LYS A 4 16.39 -48.31 -11.30
C LYS A 4 14.95 -48.54 -10.80
N ALA A 5 14.78 -49.40 -9.79
CA ALA A 5 13.48 -49.58 -9.13
C ALA A 5 13.06 -48.33 -8.35
N SER A 6 14.04 -47.61 -7.77
CA SER A 6 13.84 -46.32 -7.09
C SER A 6 13.40 -45.20 -8.05
N LEU A 7 13.82 -45.22 -9.31
CA LEU A 7 13.40 -44.19 -10.28
C LEU A 7 12.01 -44.47 -10.87
N ALA A 8 11.62 -45.73 -11.01
CA ALA A 8 10.33 -46.11 -11.61
C ALA A 8 9.12 -45.69 -10.74
N TRP A 9 9.20 -45.86 -9.42
CA TRP A 9 8.11 -45.41 -8.53
C TRP A 9 8.00 -43.88 -8.51
N LEU A 10 9.13 -43.17 -8.57
CA LEU A 10 9.16 -41.72 -8.58
C LEU A 10 8.52 -41.17 -9.86
N GLU A 11 8.82 -41.78 -11.02
CA GLU A 11 8.19 -41.41 -12.28
C GLU A 11 6.67 -41.62 -12.24
N GLN A 12 6.21 -42.74 -11.69
CA GLN A 12 4.79 -43.02 -11.51
C GLN A 12 4.13 -41.98 -10.58
N ALA A 13 4.75 -41.67 -9.43
CA ALA A 13 4.24 -40.71 -8.47
C ALA A 13 4.15 -39.29 -9.06
N VAL A 14 5.12 -38.88 -9.89
CA VAL A 14 5.10 -37.59 -10.60
C VAL A 14 3.96 -37.55 -11.62
N ARG A 15 3.74 -38.63 -12.38
CA ARG A 15 2.64 -38.72 -13.36
C ARG A 15 1.27 -38.65 -12.68
N GLU A 16 1.10 -39.38 -11.58
CA GLU A 16 -0.15 -39.35 -10.81
C GLU A 16 -0.41 -37.96 -10.22
N SER A 17 0.61 -37.34 -9.65
CA SER A 17 0.52 -35.98 -9.09
C SER A 17 0.19 -34.94 -10.16
N ALA A 18 0.81 -35.02 -11.35
CA ALA A 18 0.50 -34.16 -12.48
C ALA A 18 -0.93 -34.36 -12.98
N SER A 19 -1.40 -35.61 -13.05
CA SER A 19 -2.79 -35.94 -13.43
C SER A 19 -3.80 -35.35 -12.45
N HIS A 20 -3.58 -35.52 -11.14
CA HIS A 20 -4.43 -34.93 -10.11
C HIS A 20 -4.43 -33.39 -10.15
N ALA A 21 -3.27 -32.76 -10.35
CA ALA A 21 -3.17 -31.31 -10.47
C ALA A 21 -3.90 -30.78 -11.72
N ALA A 22 -3.76 -31.46 -12.86
CA ALA A 22 -4.47 -31.10 -14.09
C ALA A 22 -5.98 -31.27 -13.96
N ALA A 23 -6.44 -32.36 -13.34
CA ALA A 23 -7.85 -32.60 -13.06
C ALA A 23 -8.44 -31.51 -12.14
N TYR A 24 -7.71 -31.13 -11.07
CA TYR A 24 -8.12 -30.07 -10.17
C TYR A 24 -8.16 -28.69 -10.86
N ALA A 25 -7.13 -28.36 -11.65
CA ALA A 25 -7.12 -27.14 -12.44
C ALA A 25 -8.32 -27.10 -13.39
N HIS A 26 -8.57 -28.17 -14.15
CA HIS A 26 -9.73 -28.23 -15.03
C HIS A 26 -11.07 -28.10 -14.27
N ALA A 27 -11.21 -28.76 -13.11
CA ALA A 27 -12.42 -28.71 -12.29
C ALA A 27 -12.71 -27.32 -11.69
N THR A 28 -11.68 -26.49 -11.50
CA THR A 28 -11.82 -25.10 -10.99
C THR A 28 -12.01 -24.05 -12.09
N MET A 29 -11.95 -24.46 -13.36
CA MET A 29 -12.20 -23.59 -14.50
C MET A 29 -13.67 -23.16 -14.52
N ARG A 30 -13.94 -21.88 -14.78
CA ARG A 30 -15.31 -21.38 -14.91
C ARG A 30 -15.90 -21.80 -16.26
N SER A 31 -17.23 -21.73 -16.38
CA SER A 31 -17.96 -22.09 -17.61
C SER A 31 -17.50 -21.37 -18.89
N SER A 32 -16.84 -20.22 -18.76
CA SER A 32 -16.27 -19.45 -19.87
C SER A 32 -14.82 -19.81 -20.21
N GLY A 33 -14.26 -20.87 -19.63
CA GLY A 33 -12.93 -21.39 -19.97
C GLY A 33 -11.75 -20.65 -19.33
N HIS A 34 -12.00 -19.79 -18.34
CA HIS A 34 -10.95 -19.08 -17.60
C HIS A 34 -10.90 -19.51 -16.13
N TRP A 35 -9.75 -19.27 -15.50
CA TRP A 35 -9.56 -19.41 -14.05
C TRP A 35 -9.73 -18.06 -13.36
N LEU A 36 -10.46 -18.07 -12.26
CA LEU A 36 -10.54 -16.92 -11.35
C LEU A 36 -9.80 -17.29 -10.07
N CYS A 37 -8.62 -16.69 -9.89
CA CYS A 37 -7.81 -16.87 -8.69
C CYS A 37 -7.76 -15.55 -7.93
N GLY A 38 -7.77 -15.62 -6.59
CA GLY A 38 -7.56 -14.45 -5.76
C GLY A 38 -6.12 -13.97 -5.87
N LEU A 39 -5.89 -12.77 -6.42
CA LEU A 39 -4.60 -12.11 -6.37
C LEU A 39 -4.40 -11.56 -4.95
N ARG A 40 -3.50 -12.17 -4.18
CA ARG A 40 -3.14 -11.67 -2.85
C ARG A 40 -2.13 -10.54 -2.97
N SER A 41 -2.38 -9.46 -2.24
CA SER A 41 -1.51 -8.30 -2.10
C SER A 41 -1.48 -7.86 -0.64
N THR A 42 -0.73 -6.81 -0.33
CA THR A 42 -0.70 -6.23 1.01
C THR A 42 -2.06 -5.64 1.38
N VAL A 43 -2.26 -5.36 2.68
CA VAL A 43 -3.46 -4.67 3.16
C VAL A 43 -3.61 -3.24 2.65
N SER A 44 -2.56 -2.68 2.07
CA SER A 44 -2.51 -1.31 1.56
C SER A 44 -3.68 -1.02 0.61
N PHE A 45 -4.00 -1.91 -0.33
CA PHE A 45 -5.11 -1.65 -1.26
C PHE A 45 -6.45 -1.43 -0.54
N THR A 46 -6.78 -2.27 0.44
CA THR A 46 -8.01 -2.13 1.24
C THR A 46 -7.95 -0.91 2.15
N ALA A 47 -6.80 -0.63 2.74
CA ALA A 47 -6.61 0.56 3.58
C ALA A 47 -6.79 1.86 2.78
N GLN A 48 -6.18 1.93 1.60
CA GLN A 48 -6.28 3.06 0.68
C GLN A 48 -7.71 3.21 0.14
N TYR A 49 -8.39 2.11 -0.16
CA TYR A 49 -9.80 2.13 -0.54
C TYR A 49 -10.71 2.64 0.59
N THR A 50 -10.38 2.29 1.84
CA THR A 50 -11.09 2.79 3.02
C THR A 50 -10.95 4.30 3.13
N VAL A 51 -9.73 4.83 2.98
CA VAL A 51 -9.49 6.29 2.95
C VAL A 51 -10.23 6.95 1.79
N LEU A 52 -10.15 6.39 0.58
CA LEU A 52 -10.82 6.91 -0.61
C LEU A 52 -12.35 7.01 -0.41
N ARG A 53 -12.99 5.95 0.07
CA ARG A 53 -14.44 5.95 0.35
C ARG A 53 -14.82 6.85 1.52
N THR A 54 -13.87 7.21 2.38
CA THR A 54 -14.09 8.16 3.47
C THR A 54 -14.04 9.61 2.95
N ILE A 55 -13.16 9.93 2.00
CA ILE A 55 -13.05 11.28 1.43
C ILE A 55 -14.12 11.59 0.37
N LEU A 56 -14.70 10.57 -0.27
CA LEU A 56 -15.73 10.75 -1.31
C LEU A 56 -17.14 10.85 -0.70
N PRO A 57 -17.79 12.03 -0.74
CA PRO A 57 -19.08 12.25 -0.06
C PRO A 57 -20.24 11.46 -0.67
N ASN A 58 -20.16 11.13 -1.96
CA ASN A 58 -21.27 10.52 -2.70
C ASN A 58 -21.32 8.99 -2.60
N ASN A 59 -20.35 8.36 -1.93
CA ASN A 59 -20.29 6.91 -1.79
C ASN A 59 -19.54 6.51 -0.50
N PRO A 60 -20.07 6.82 0.69
CA PRO A 60 -19.44 6.41 1.95
C PRO A 60 -19.52 4.88 2.12
N LEU A 61 -18.62 4.32 2.92
CA LEU A 61 -18.73 2.91 3.34
C LEU A 61 -19.98 2.71 4.19
N SER A 62 -20.77 1.70 3.86
CA SER A 62 -21.80 1.17 4.76
C SER A 62 -21.16 0.56 6.00
N GLU A 63 -21.93 0.43 7.09
CA GLU A 63 -21.44 -0.20 8.32
C GLU A 63 -21.00 -1.66 8.10
N GLU A 64 -21.70 -2.38 7.23
CA GLU A 64 -21.32 -3.75 6.86
C GLU A 64 -19.96 -3.80 6.14
N GLU A 65 -19.72 -2.90 5.18
CA GLU A 65 -18.44 -2.79 4.49
C GLU A 65 -17.31 -2.44 5.46
N LYS A 66 -17.55 -1.49 6.39
CA LYS A 66 -16.57 -1.12 7.44
C LYS A 66 -16.20 -2.34 8.29
N ILE A 67 -17.19 -3.12 8.73
CA ILE A 67 -16.96 -4.34 9.52
C ILE A 67 -16.15 -5.35 8.71
N LYS A 68 -16.48 -5.58 7.44
CA LYS A 68 -15.77 -6.53 6.57
C LYS A 68 -14.32 -6.11 6.35
N MET A 69 -14.08 -4.85 6.00
CA MET A 69 -12.73 -4.32 5.79
C MET A 69 -11.90 -4.38 7.06
N ARG A 70 -12.48 -3.95 8.19
CA ARG A 70 -11.84 -4.04 9.50
C ARG A 70 -11.42 -5.48 9.82
N ARG A 71 -12.36 -6.43 9.75
CA ARG A 71 -12.08 -7.85 10.06
C ARG A 71 -11.00 -8.42 9.15
N TRP A 72 -11.02 -8.06 7.87
CA TRP A 72 -10.01 -8.51 6.93
C TRP A 72 -8.63 -7.94 7.26
N ILE A 73 -8.50 -6.63 7.52
CA ILE A 73 -7.24 -6.02 7.93
C ILE A 73 -6.75 -6.65 9.23
N GLU A 74 -7.60 -6.77 10.25
CA GLU A 74 -7.27 -7.43 11.53
C GLU A 74 -6.76 -8.88 11.31
N SER A 75 -7.36 -9.63 10.38
CA SER A 75 -6.97 -11.02 10.12
C SER A 75 -5.65 -11.18 9.35
N GLN A 76 -5.14 -10.10 8.74
CA GLN A 76 -3.85 -10.12 8.03
C GLN A 76 -2.68 -9.69 8.94
N GLN A 77 -2.94 -9.29 10.19
CA GLN A 77 -1.87 -8.88 11.09
C GLN A 77 -1.11 -10.10 11.61
N ASP A 78 0.22 -10.03 11.61
CA ASP A 78 1.08 -11.04 12.21
C ASP A 78 1.14 -10.91 13.76
N CYS A 79 1.82 -11.86 14.41
CA CYS A 79 1.99 -11.85 15.87
C CYS A 79 2.82 -10.68 16.41
N ASN A 80 3.58 -9.98 15.57
CA ASN A 80 4.41 -8.84 15.95
C ASN A 80 3.65 -7.51 15.83
N GLY A 81 2.46 -7.52 15.21
CA GLY A 81 1.67 -6.32 14.96
C GLY A 81 1.84 -5.74 13.55
N CYS A 82 2.47 -6.48 12.63
CA CYS A 82 2.80 -6.06 11.28
C CYS A 82 1.76 -6.55 10.25
N TRP A 83 1.66 -5.86 9.10
CA TRP A 83 0.84 -6.24 7.95
C TRP A 83 1.63 -6.42 6.64
N GLY A 84 2.96 -6.47 6.72
CA GLY A 84 3.84 -6.59 5.55
C GLY A 84 3.86 -8.01 4.98
N LEU A 85 3.73 -8.11 3.66
CA LEU A 85 4.19 -9.28 2.88
C LEU A 85 5.67 -9.17 2.51
N LEU A 86 6.25 -7.97 2.72
CA LEU A 86 7.61 -7.64 2.35
C LEU A 86 8.58 -8.06 3.46
N PRO A 87 9.76 -8.58 3.10
CA PRO A 87 10.86 -8.78 4.04
C PRO A 87 11.15 -7.51 4.86
N LYS A 88 11.55 -7.66 6.13
CA LYS A 88 11.76 -6.53 7.08
C LYS A 88 12.80 -5.50 6.57
N ASP A 89 13.67 -5.92 5.68
CA ASP A 89 14.70 -5.16 4.97
C ASP A 89 14.15 -4.16 3.93
N MET A 90 12.85 -4.21 3.59
CA MET A 90 12.16 -3.22 2.73
C MET A 90 11.69 -1.96 3.50
N GLY A 91 12.28 -1.68 4.66
CA GLY A 91 12.22 -0.42 5.43
C GLY A 91 10.92 0.40 5.36
N GLU A 92 10.89 1.37 4.43
CA GLU A 92 9.88 2.44 4.34
C GLU A 92 8.52 1.99 3.78
N GLU A 93 8.51 1.08 2.79
CA GLU A 93 7.25 0.53 2.25
C GLU A 93 6.54 -0.34 3.27
N HIS A 94 7.33 -1.03 4.10
CA HIS A 94 6.86 -1.80 5.22
C HIS A 94 6.23 -0.89 6.29
N LEU A 95 6.89 0.20 6.68
CA LEU A 95 6.32 1.21 7.59
C LEU A 95 5.03 1.83 7.04
N SER A 96 5.03 2.19 5.76
CA SER A 96 3.89 2.79 5.07
C SER A 96 2.65 1.88 5.12
N THR A 97 2.85 0.57 4.93
CA THR A 97 1.78 -0.43 5.00
C THR A 97 1.18 -0.51 6.40
N ILE A 98 2.01 -0.50 7.45
CA ILE A 98 1.54 -0.55 8.85
C ILE A 98 0.76 0.72 9.19
N ALA A 99 1.27 1.90 8.79
CA ALA A 99 0.60 3.18 9.02
C ALA A 99 -0.74 3.30 8.28
N GLU A 100 -0.81 2.85 7.02
CA GLU A 100 -2.06 2.80 6.24
C GLU A 100 -3.07 1.83 6.89
N ALA A 101 -2.64 0.65 7.32
CA ALA A 101 -3.50 -0.31 8.01
C ALA A 101 -4.05 0.25 9.33
N TYR A 102 -3.20 0.88 10.13
CA TYR A 102 -3.59 1.54 11.38
C TYR A 102 -4.64 2.62 11.14
N LEU A 103 -4.41 3.51 10.16
CA LEU A 103 -5.36 4.55 9.78
C LEU A 103 -6.70 3.95 9.35
N ALA A 104 -6.67 2.91 8.51
CA ALA A 104 -7.88 2.24 8.01
C ALA A 104 -8.66 1.49 9.09
N LEU A 105 -8.02 1.07 10.19
CA LEU A 105 -8.70 0.54 11.37
C LEU A 105 -9.24 1.66 12.27
N LYS A 106 -8.50 2.76 12.43
CA LYS A 106 -8.93 3.87 13.27
C LYS A 106 -10.14 4.63 12.70
N LEU A 107 -10.23 4.76 11.37
CA LEU A 107 -11.37 5.40 10.67
C LEU A 107 -12.74 4.81 11.05
N PRO A 108 -12.97 3.48 11.04
CA PRO A 108 -14.19 2.86 11.56
C PRO A 108 -14.22 2.74 13.09
N ARG A 109 -13.46 3.58 13.82
CA ARG A 109 -13.46 3.72 15.29
C ARG A 109 -12.89 2.52 16.05
N VAL A 110 -11.89 1.82 15.50
CA VAL A 110 -11.11 0.87 16.31
C VAL A 110 -10.26 1.65 17.32
N ALA A 111 -10.44 1.33 18.61
CA ALA A 111 -9.76 1.98 19.72
C ALA A 111 -8.23 1.77 19.68
N PRO A 112 -7.40 2.83 19.76
CA PRO A 112 -5.93 2.75 19.81
C PRO A 112 -5.37 1.86 20.93
N GLU A 113 -6.15 1.63 22.00
CA GLU A 113 -5.76 0.88 23.19
C GLU A 113 -5.83 -0.64 22.97
N LYS A 114 -6.42 -1.11 21.86
CA LYS A 114 -6.45 -2.54 21.57
C LYS A 114 -5.04 -3.07 21.32
N THR A 115 -4.77 -4.29 21.77
CA THR A 115 -3.45 -4.92 21.70
C THR A 115 -2.83 -4.88 20.30
N HIS A 116 -3.62 -5.17 19.25
CA HIS A 116 -3.15 -5.11 17.86
C HIS A 116 -2.79 -3.70 17.39
N MET A 117 -3.54 -2.68 17.84
CA MET A 117 -3.26 -1.27 17.54
C MET A 117 -2.02 -0.80 18.28
N GLN A 118 -1.85 -1.19 19.54
CA GLN A 118 -0.65 -0.87 20.33
C GLN A 118 0.62 -1.48 19.73
N ALA A 119 0.55 -2.73 19.28
CA ALA A 119 1.67 -3.41 18.61
C ALA A 119 2.07 -2.67 17.31
N ALA A 120 1.08 -2.32 16.48
CA ALA A 120 1.30 -1.52 15.28
C ALA A 120 1.90 -0.14 15.57
N ARG A 121 1.36 0.56 16.56
CA ARG A 121 1.86 1.87 17.01
C ARG A 121 3.32 1.77 17.45
N ARG A 122 3.68 0.76 18.24
CA ARG A 122 5.06 0.52 18.67
C ARG A 122 5.99 0.38 17.47
N LEU A 123 5.63 -0.47 16.50
CA LEU A 123 6.45 -0.67 15.29
C LEU A 123 6.61 0.62 14.47
N ILE A 124 5.54 1.42 14.35
CA ILE A 124 5.58 2.70 13.65
C ILE A 124 6.58 3.65 14.34
N LEU A 125 6.49 3.78 15.67
CA LEU A 125 7.36 4.67 16.44
C LEU A 125 8.83 4.20 16.43
N GLU A 126 9.07 2.90 16.56
CA GLU A 126 10.41 2.29 16.45
C GLU A 126 11.05 2.55 15.07
N SER A 127 10.23 2.68 14.03
CA SER A 127 10.67 2.97 12.65
C SER A 127 10.80 4.46 12.33
N GLY A 128 10.72 5.34 13.34
CA GLY A 128 10.83 6.79 13.18
C GLY A 128 9.50 7.54 13.02
N GLY A 129 8.37 6.86 13.17
CA GLY A 129 7.03 7.46 13.16
C GLY A 129 6.54 7.84 11.77
N LEU A 130 5.46 8.63 11.72
CA LEU A 130 4.85 9.04 10.45
C LEU A 130 5.75 9.89 9.56
N SER A 131 6.81 10.52 10.08
CA SER A 131 7.75 11.33 9.29
C SER A 131 8.58 10.52 8.28
N LYS A 132 8.61 9.19 8.43
CA LYS A 132 9.35 8.24 7.59
C LYS A 132 8.49 7.44 6.61
N VAL A 133 7.18 7.74 6.52
CA VAL A 133 6.31 7.05 5.56
C VAL A 133 6.58 7.51 4.13
N GLY A 134 6.35 6.63 3.17
CA GLY A 134 6.54 6.91 1.75
C GLY A 134 5.55 7.95 1.21
N VAL A 135 5.91 8.57 0.08
CA VAL A 135 5.20 9.72 -0.52
C VAL A 135 3.72 9.44 -0.79
N THR A 136 3.35 8.21 -1.17
CA THR A 136 1.95 7.85 -1.43
C THR A 136 1.12 7.84 -0.14
N THR A 137 1.71 7.45 1.00
CA THR A 137 1.06 7.54 2.31
C THR A 137 0.95 8.99 2.74
N GLN A 138 2.02 9.78 2.58
CA GLN A 138 1.99 11.22 2.87
C GLN A 138 0.88 11.93 2.09
N LEU A 139 0.65 11.58 0.82
CA LEU A 139 -0.45 12.09 0.00
C LEU A 139 -1.81 11.87 0.65
N ARG A 140 -2.07 10.68 1.19
CA ARG A 140 -3.35 10.36 1.85
C ARG A 140 -3.51 11.12 3.15
N LEU A 141 -2.43 11.26 3.92
CA LEU A 141 -2.42 12.08 5.12
C LEU A 141 -2.68 13.57 4.80
N ALA A 142 -2.11 14.09 3.71
CA ALA A 142 -2.34 15.46 3.25
C ALA A 142 -3.79 15.68 2.76
N LEU A 143 -4.36 14.71 2.05
CA LEU A 143 -5.77 14.75 1.64
C LEU A 143 -6.72 14.83 2.84
N LEU A 144 -6.39 14.16 3.96
CA LEU A 144 -7.14 14.24 5.22
C LEU A 144 -6.79 15.46 6.08
N GLY A 145 -5.80 16.27 5.67
CA GLY A 145 -5.34 17.43 6.43
C GLY A 145 -4.50 17.10 7.67
N LEU A 146 -4.04 15.85 7.81
CA LEU A 146 -3.18 15.40 8.91
C LEU A 146 -1.72 15.86 8.73
N VAL A 147 -1.34 16.17 7.50
CA VAL A 147 -0.01 16.61 7.08
C VAL A 147 -0.18 17.79 6.12
N ALA A 148 0.72 18.77 6.19
CA ALA A 148 0.67 19.91 5.28
C ALA A 148 1.14 19.51 3.86
N TRP A 149 0.49 20.06 2.84
CA TRP A 149 0.94 19.85 1.45
C TRP A 149 2.34 20.39 1.17
N SER A 150 2.89 21.30 2.00
CA SER A 150 4.28 21.77 1.91
C SER A 150 5.29 20.64 2.05
N GLU A 151 4.96 19.62 2.83
CA GLU A 151 5.82 18.50 3.19
C GLU A 151 6.02 17.49 2.05
N LEU A 152 5.15 17.53 1.04
CA LEU A 152 5.19 16.58 -0.07
C LEU A 152 6.12 17.07 -1.19
N PRO A 153 6.83 16.16 -1.88
CA PRO A 153 7.59 16.50 -3.09
C PRO A 153 6.74 17.25 -4.11
N ARG A 154 7.34 18.24 -4.78
CA ARG A 154 6.69 19.02 -5.84
C ARG A 154 7.09 18.43 -7.19
N VAL A 155 6.11 17.89 -7.90
CA VAL A 155 6.27 17.46 -9.29
C VAL A 155 5.44 18.40 -10.17
N PRO A 156 6.06 19.19 -11.07
CA PRO A 156 5.36 20.18 -11.86
C PRO A 156 4.42 19.52 -12.88
N PRO A 157 3.15 19.94 -13.00
CA PRO A 157 2.24 19.47 -14.05
C PRO A 157 2.73 19.81 -15.46
N GLU A 158 3.62 20.81 -15.60
CA GLU A 158 4.25 21.19 -16.86
C GLU A 158 5.07 20.06 -17.49
N LEU A 159 5.44 19.01 -16.73
CA LEU A 159 6.05 17.79 -17.29
C LEU A 159 5.17 17.12 -18.37
N MET A 160 3.86 17.36 -18.35
CA MET A 160 2.94 16.86 -19.38
C MET A 160 3.14 17.53 -20.75
N LEU A 161 3.78 18.71 -20.78
CA LEU A 161 4.05 19.47 -22.01
C LEU A 161 5.35 19.03 -22.70
N LEU A 162 6.18 18.21 -22.05
CA LEU A 162 7.44 17.75 -22.61
C LEU A 162 7.22 16.72 -23.73
N THR A 163 7.85 16.96 -24.87
CA THR A 163 7.79 16.08 -26.04
C THR A 163 8.60 14.80 -25.86
N TYR A 164 8.18 13.73 -26.53
CA TYR A 164 8.83 12.42 -26.49
C TYR A 164 10.34 12.45 -26.82
N SER A 165 10.76 13.31 -27.75
CA SER A 165 12.13 13.40 -28.27
C SER A 165 13.01 14.44 -27.56
N GLY A 166 12.57 15.02 -26.43
CA GLY A 166 13.35 16.01 -25.69
C GLY A 166 14.51 15.38 -24.90
N PRO A 167 15.58 16.13 -24.58
CA PRO A 167 16.73 15.62 -23.82
C PRO A 167 16.47 15.39 -22.33
N PHE A 168 15.23 15.59 -21.86
CA PHE A 168 14.83 15.57 -20.45
C PHE A 168 13.86 14.42 -20.15
N PHE A 169 13.83 13.98 -18.89
CA PHE A 169 12.85 13.03 -18.37
C PHE A 169 11.41 13.49 -18.69
N ASN A 170 10.67 12.67 -19.44
CA ASN A 170 9.27 12.92 -19.79
C ASN A 170 8.36 11.81 -19.24
N ILE A 171 7.04 12.05 -19.22
CA ILE A 171 6.06 11.08 -18.68
C ILE A 171 6.02 9.76 -19.46
N TYR A 172 6.46 9.74 -20.72
CA TYR A 172 6.54 8.54 -21.55
C TYR A 172 7.77 7.69 -21.24
N SER A 173 8.75 8.27 -20.54
CA SER A 173 9.91 7.55 -19.99
C SER A 173 9.53 6.70 -18.78
N LEU A 174 8.37 6.96 -18.16
CA LEU A 174 7.81 6.14 -17.10
C LEU A 174 7.11 4.89 -17.67
N ALA A 175 7.33 3.76 -16.99
CA ALA A 175 6.54 2.55 -17.20
C ALA A 175 5.03 2.87 -17.12
N TYR A 176 4.21 2.15 -17.88
CA TYR A 176 2.79 2.47 -18.03
C TYR A 176 2.07 2.57 -16.67
N TRP A 177 2.34 1.64 -15.75
CA TRP A 177 1.72 1.58 -14.42
C TRP A 177 2.13 2.77 -13.54
N ALA A 178 3.40 3.16 -13.58
CA ALA A 178 3.92 4.31 -12.86
C ALA A 178 3.30 5.60 -13.41
N ARG A 179 3.15 5.71 -14.73
CA ARG A 179 2.51 6.85 -15.39
C ARG A 179 1.04 7.00 -15.02
N THR A 180 0.28 5.91 -15.03
CA THR A 180 -1.14 5.93 -14.65
C THR A 180 -1.36 6.32 -13.19
N ALA A 181 -0.39 6.08 -12.30
CA ALA A 181 -0.45 6.52 -10.92
C ALA A 181 0.06 7.97 -10.74
N ALA A 182 1.14 8.34 -11.40
CA ALA A 182 1.80 9.64 -11.23
C ALA A 182 0.93 10.80 -11.74
N ILE A 183 0.25 10.66 -12.88
CA ILE A 183 -0.53 11.75 -13.47
C ILE A 183 -1.63 12.26 -12.51
N PRO A 184 -2.52 11.41 -11.94
CA PRO A 184 -3.48 11.86 -10.94
C PRO A 184 -2.84 12.50 -9.70
N ILE A 185 -1.71 11.95 -9.24
CA ILE A 185 -0.99 12.49 -8.08
C ILE A 185 -0.47 13.90 -8.37
N ILE A 186 0.04 14.16 -9.57
CA ILE A 186 0.50 15.48 -10.01
C ILE A 186 -0.66 16.49 -10.03
N ILE A 187 -1.84 16.09 -10.53
CA ILE A 187 -3.04 16.93 -10.51
C ILE A 187 -3.46 17.26 -9.07
N LEU A 188 -3.51 16.25 -8.19
CA LEU A 188 -3.81 16.45 -6.77
C LEU A 188 -2.77 17.35 -6.11
N ARG A 189 -1.49 17.19 -6.45
CA ARG A 189 -0.40 18.00 -5.91
C ARG A 189 -0.47 19.45 -6.35
N HIS A 190 -0.97 19.73 -7.55
CA HIS A 190 -1.21 21.08 -8.05
C HIS A 190 -2.35 21.77 -7.30
N HIS A 191 -3.49 21.08 -7.13
CA HIS A 191 -4.67 21.66 -6.46
C HIS A 191 -4.63 21.64 -4.94
N GLN A 192 -3.84 20.74 -4.35
CA GLN A 192 -3.67 20.58 -2.90
C GLN A 192 -5.00 20.48 -2.11
N PRO A 193 -5.95 19.62 -2.52
CA PRO A 193 -7.23 19.53 -1.85
C PRO A 193 -7.05 19.01 -0.41
N VAL A 194 -7.86 19.54 0.52
CA VAL A 194 -7.93 19.05 1.91
C VAL A 194 -9.38 18.78 2.27
N TYR A 195 -9.71 17.52 2.52
CA TYR A 195 -11.04 17.06 2.91
C TYR A 195 -11.23 17.21 4.41
N ARG A 196 -11.53 18.45 4.83
CA ARG A 196 -11.72 18.81 6.25
C ARG A 196 -12.99 18.22 6.86
N GLY A 197 -13.00 18.06 8.18
CA GLY A 197 -14.18 17.61 8.94
C GLY A 197 -14.40 16.09 8.96
N ILE A 198 -13.52 15.33 8.31
CA ILE A 198 -13.57 13.85 8.33
C ILE A 198 -12.95 13.30 9.61
N VAL A 199 -11.76 13.80 9.95
CA VAL A 199 -11.00 13.43 11.15
C VAL A 199 -10.48 14.69 11.84
N PRO A 200 -10.28 14.66 13.18
CA PRO A 200 -9.62 15.76 13.88
C PRO A 200 -8.13 15.86 13.49
N LEU A 201 -7.51 17.03 13.70
CA LEU A 201 -6.11 17.26 13.27
C LEU A 201 -5.09 16.41 14.04
N ASP A 202 -5.42 15.98 15.25
CA ASP A 202 -4.61 15.10 16.10
C ASP A 202 -4.98 13.62 15.94
N PHE A 203 -5.76 13.26 14.91
CA PHE A 203 -6.27 11.91 14.73
C PHE A 203 -5.19 10.82 14.63
N LEU A 204 -3.95 11.15 14.27
CA LEU A 204 -2.82 10.22 14.32
C LEU A 204 -1.67 10.77 15.17
N GLY A 205 -1.97 11.66 16.13
CA GLY A 205 -0.97 12.31 16.98
C GLY A 205 -0.08 11.30 17.72
N GLU A 206 -0.63 10.14 18.06
CA GLU A 206 0.06 9.07 18.78
C GLU A 206 1.10 8.30 17.94
N LEU A 207 1.15 8.53 16.62
CA LEU A 207 2.07 7.89 15.67
C LEU A 207 3.27 8.77 15.30
N TRP A 208 3.36 9.97 15.85
CA TRP A 208 4.53 10.85 15.71
C TRP A 208 5.51 10.60 16.85
N VAL A 209 6.80 10.54 16.53
CA VAL A 209 7.87 10.42 17.55
C VAL A 209 7.96 11.71 18.38
N ASP A 210 7.93 12.85 17.70
CA ASP A 210 7.76 14.16 18.31
C ASP A 210 6.35 14.69 18.01
N PRO A 211 5.46 14.82 19.01
CA PRO A 211 4.11 15.36 18.82
C PRO A 211 4.08 16.80 18.31
N HIS A 212 5.15 17.57 18.51
CA HIS A 212 5.25 18.98 18.15
C HIS A 212 5.88 19.21 16.76
N SER A 213 6.70 18.27 16.28
CA SER A 213 7.26 18.30 14.93
C SER A 213 6.53 17.34 14.01
N ARG A 214 5.73 17.89 13.10
CA ARG A 214 5.00 17.13 12.06
C ARG A 214 5.68 17.21 10.69
N GLU A 215 6.98 17.45 10.69
CA GLU A 215 7.78 17.57 9.47
C GLU A 215 8.00 16.20 8.84
N MET A 216 7.83 16.10 7.52
CA MET A 216 8.15 14.88 6.78
C MET A 216 9.64 14.88 6.44
N THR A 217 10.36 13.86 6.90
CA THR A 217 11.79 13.75 6.63
C THR A 217 12.08 13.16 5.25
N TYR A 218 11.11 12.45 4.68
CA TYR A 218 11.27 11.80 3.38
C TYR A 218 10.76 12.69 2.24
N THR A 219 11.58 13.67 1.86
CA THR A 219 11.52 14.32 0.55
C THR A 219 12.84 14.04 -0.16
N PRO A 220 12.97 12.95 -0.94
CA PRO A 220 14.15 12.75 -1.74
C PRO A 220 14.33 13.98 -2.63
N SER A 221 15.52 14.58 -2.57
CA SER A 221 15.83 15.73 -3.41
C SER A 221 15.71 15.28 -4.86
N ILE A 222 15.07 16.09 -5.71
CA ILE A 222 14.99 15.81 -7.16
C ILE A 222 16.39 15.54 -7.74
N TRP A 223 17.42 16.18 -7.19
CA TRP A 223 18.82 16.00 -7.56
C TRP A 223 19.38 14.61 -7.22
N GLN A 224 18.89 13.96 -6.16
CA GLN A 224 19.31 12.61 -5.78
C GLN A 224 18.76 11.58 -6.76
N LEU A 225 17.51 11.75 -7.20
CA LEU A 225 16.88 10.88 -8.22
C LEU A 225 17.57 10.96 -9.59
N TRP A 226 18.30 12.05 -9.87
CA TRP A 226 19.02 12.26 -11.12
C TRP A 226 20.46 11.72 -11.08
N LYS A 227 21.04 11.50 -9.90
CA LYS A 227 22.40 10.95 -9.75
C LYS A 227 22.50 9.44 -9.85
N GLU A 228 21.39 8.71 -9.67
CA GLU A 228 21.37 7.24 -9.72
C GLU A 228 21.30 6.66 -11.14
N LYS A 229 21.54 7.48 -12.17
CA LYS A 229 21.52 7.04 -13.58
C LYS A 229 22.89 6.90 -14.24
N ASP A 230 23.98 7.00 -13.47
CA ASP A 230 25.35 6.72 -13.92
C ASP A 230 25.83 5.34 -13.48
#